data_AF-A0A1Y2MHD9-F1
#
_entry.id   AF-A0A1Y2MHD9-F1
#
_cell.length_a   1.000
_cell.length_b   1.000
_cell.length_c   1.000
_cell.angle_alpha   90.00
_cell.angle_beta   90.00
_cell.angle_gamma   90.00
#
_symmetry.space_group_name_H-M   'P 1'
#
loop_
_entity.id
_entity.type
_entity.pdbx_description
1 polymer ?
#
loop_
_entity_poly.entity_id
_entity_poly.type
_entity_poly.pdbx_seq_one_letter_code
_entity_poly.pdbx_strand_id
1 'polypeptide(L)'
;MSAVVEFAVTVVDLPAGEATPLSVVFDELKLACVDDDPPAARAGIYLGATYTSTQGGYGAVADEHLPAVLRAVAPGATWLAWDDPHEGCLGAAALYAPDLGVWTGECDSSGEIYVPAAALPGPEVLQADPSALAAVTGLTWQNRIVARHRELAAGPPAAGFVPVCAPVEAEWDRPSGLIYIDDPVAGTQIVHAPPGPALGHISEPAARTAAAALAQAGWQLMPTAISGPPWQRAGHATHVAQLYRPAPQPAPAAT
;
A
#
# COMPACT_ATOMS: atom_id res chain seq x y z
N MET A 1 -19.02 -18.63 13.02
CA MET A 1 -19.43 -17.72 11.92
C MET A 1 -18.13 -17.18 11.34
N SER A 2 -17.70 -17.64 10.17
CA SER A 2 -16.55 -17.00 9.50
C SER A 2 -16.92 -15.57 9.16
N ALA A 3 -16.01 -14.63 9.37
CA ALA A 3 -16.19 -13.26 8.95
C ALA A 3 -16.31 -13.24 7.40
N VAL A 4 -17.25 -12.45 6.88
CA VAL A 4 -17.44 -12.28 5.43
C VAL A 4 -16.26 -11.47 4.91
N VAL A 5 -15.42 -12.06 4.07
CA VAL A 5 -14.34 -11.32 3.38
C VAL A 5 -15.00 -10.41 2.36
N GLU A 6 -14.55 -9.16 2.26
CA GLU A 6 -15.00 -8.22 1.22
C GLU A 6 -13.97 -8.14 0.10
N PHE A 7 -12.68 -8.10 0.45
CA PHE A 7 -11.57 -8.15 -0.49
C PHE A 7 -10.31 -8.67 0.17
N ALA A 8 -9.33 -9.01 -0.65
CA ALA A 8 -8.03 -9.50 -0.23
C ALA A 8 -6.90 -8.96 -1.10
N VAL A 9 -5.69 -8.98 -0.55
CA VAL A 9 -4.45 -8.55 -1.19
C VAL A 9 -3.33 -9.53 -0.84
N THR A 10 -2.57 -9.95 -1.85
CA THR A 10 -1.33 -10.72 -1.70
C THR A 10 -0.20 -9.97 -2.36
N VAL A 11 0.86 -9.71 -1.61
CA VAL A 11 2.07 -8.99 -2.08
C VAL A 11 3.20 -10.00 -2.16
N VAL A 12 3.86 -10.12 -3.30
CA VAL A 12 4.94 -11.12 -3.51
C VAL A 12 6.32 -10.49 -3.70
N ASP A 13 6.37 -9.21 -4.05
CA ASP A 13 7.59 -8.41 -4.08
C ASP A 13 7.29 -7.04 -3.50
N LEU A 14 8.22 -6.52 -2.69
CA LEU A 14 8.09 -5.24 -2.02
C LEU A 14 9.46 -4.63 -1.72
N PRO A 15 9.82 -3.49 -2.33
CA PRO A 15 10.99 -2.73 -1.92
C PRO A 15 10.89 -2.30 -0.46
N ALA A 16 11.97 -2.43 0.30
CA ALA A 16 11.98 -2.09 1.73
C ALA A 16 11.55 -0.63 2.00
N GLY A 17 11.86 0.30 1.09
CA GLY A 17 11.44 1.70 1.21
C GLY A 17 9.94 1.95 1.04
N GLU A 18 9.21 0.99 0.47
CA GLU A 18 7.77 1.06 0.21
C GLU A 18 6.95 0.27 1.25
N ALA A 19 7.61 -0.53 2.08
CA ALA A 19 6.93 -1.43 3.01
C ALA A 19 6.11 -0.68 4.07
N THR A 20 6.67 0.39 4.62
CA THR A 20 6.00 1.18 5.65
C THR A 20 4.78 1.95 5.11
N PRO A 21 4.87 2.69 3.97
CA PRO A 21 3.69 3.26 3.33
C PRO A 21 2.59 2.22 3.07
N LEU A 22 2.97 1.04 2.58
CA LEU A 22 2.03 -0.05 2.29
C LEU A 22 1.39 -0.64 3.56
N SER A 23 2.16 -0.81 4.65
CA SER A 23 1.64 -1.40 5.88
C SER A 23 0.55 -0.54 6.52
N VAL A 24 0.66 0.77 6.34
CA VAL A 24 -0.36 1.69 6.83
C VAL A 24 -1.62 1.62 5.99
N VAL A 25 -1.53 1.49 4.67
CA VAL A 25 -2.71 1.15 3.86
C VAL A 25 -3.37 -0.13 4.38
N PHE A 26 -2.59 -1.14 4.77
CA PHE A 26 -3.13 -2.38 5.34
C PHE A 26 -3.83 -2.16 6.70
N ASP A 27 -3.24 -1.36 7.60
CA ASP A 27 -3.83 -1.05 8.91
C ASP A 27 -5.11 -0.20 8.81
N GLU A 28 -5.15 0.69 7.83
CA GLU A 28 -6.30 1.56 7.52
C GLU A 28 -7.48 0.75 6.98
N LEU A 29 -7.19 -0.10 6.00
CA LEU A 29 -8.17 -0.99 5.38
C LEU A 29 -8.51 -2.20 6.25
N LYS A 30 -7.94 -2.31 7.47
CA LYS A 30 -8.11 -3.47 8.37
C LYS A 30 -7.81 -4.81 7.68
N LEU A 31 -6.88 -4.78 6.72
CA LEU A 31 -6.33 -5.96 6.09
C LEU A 31 -5.57 -6.75 7.16
N ALA A 32 -5.98 -7.98 7.45
CA ALA A 32 -5.36 -8.89 8.41
C ALA A 32 -4.77 -10.10 7.68
N CYS A 33 -3.60 -10.56 8.12
CA CYS A 33 -2.94 -11.74 7.55
C CYS A 33 -3.72 -12.99 8.00
N VAL A 34 -4.15 -13.83 7.05
CA VAL A 34 -4.98 -15.02 7.32
C VAL A 34 -4.13 -16.23 7.71
N ASP A 35 -2.92 -16.34 7.14
CA ASP A 35 -2.14 -17.57 7.14
C ASP A 35 -1.19 -17.74 8.33
N ASP A 36 -0.97 -16.67 9.10
CA ASP A 36 -0.25 -16.68 10.38
C ASP A 36 -0.62 -15.40 11.11
N ASP A 37 -1.30 -15.52 12.26
CA ASP A 37 -1.53 -14.41 13.19
C ASP A 37 -0.44 -14.48 14.27
N PRO A 38 0.77 -13.93 14.05
CA PRO A 38 1.72 -13.80 15.15
C PRO A 38 1.07 -12.84 16.15
N PRO A 39 0.86 -13.28 17.40
CA PRO A 39 0.13 -12.49 18.38
C PRO A 39 0.83 -11.15 18.62
N ALA A 40 0.11 -10.07 18.31
CA ALA A 40 0.34 -8.70 18.78
C ALA A 40 1.75 -8.12 18.57
N ALA A 41 2.03 -7.63 17.35
CA ALA A 41 2.62 -6.31 17.02
C ALA A 41 3.16 -6.34 15.58
N ARG A 42 2.48 -5.69 14.62
CA ARG A 42 2.99 -5.58 13.24
C ARG A 42 4.30 -4.78 13.23
N ALA A 43 5.40 -5.47 12.94
CA ALA A 43 6.67 -4.84 12.61
C ALA A 43 7.15 -5.25 11.20
N GLY A 44 6.24 -5.69 10.32
CA GLY A 44 6.54 -5.94 8.91
C GLY A 44 5.37 -6.44 8.06
N ILE A 45 5.62 -6.58 6.75
CA ILE A 45 4.75 -7.24 5.75
C ILE A 45 5.36 -8.61 5.42
N TYR A 46 4.53 -9.65 5.40
CA TYR A 46 4.90 -10.99 4.99
C TYR A 46 4.53 -11.19 3.52
N LEU A 47 5.55 -11.31 2.66
CA LEU A 47 5.37 -11.56 1.25
C LEU A 47 4.84 -12.97 1.01
N GLY A 48 3.93 -13.10 0.05
CA GLY A 48 3.20 -14.32 -0.26
C GLY A 48 1.99 -14.56 0.63
N ALA A 49 1.91 -13.94 1.80
CA ALA A 49 0.74 -14.07 2.67
C ALA A 49 -0.48 -13.36 2.07
N THR A 50 -1.66 -13.94 2.32
CA THR A 50 -2.93 -13.31 1.95
C THR A 50 -3.44 -12.45 3.10
N TYR A 51 -3.69 -11.18 2.78
CA TYR A 51 -4.30 -10.23 3.70
C TYR A 51 -5.76 -10.00 3.30
N THR A 52 -6.69 -10.23 4.21
CA THR A 52 -8.13 -10.07 3.96
C THR A 52 -8.72 -8.95 4.78
N SER A 53 -9.71 -8.27 4.24
CA SER A 53 -10.50 -7.29 4.98
C SER A 53 -12.00 -7.58 4.86
N THR A 54 -12.71 -7.25 5.93
CA THR A 54 -14.18 -7.17 5.96
C THR A 54 -14.65 -5.71 6.04
N GLN A 55 -13.76 -4.76 5.74
CA GLN A 55 -13.92 -3.32 5.86
C GLN A 55 -13.38 -2.65 4.60
N GLY A 56 -14.27 -2.24 3.71
CA GLY A 56 -13.96 -1.44 2.52
C GLY A 56 -15.08 -1.45 1.49
N GLY A 57 -16.13 -2.24 1.74
CA GLY A 57 -17.28 -2.37 0.87
C GLY A 57 -16.98 -3.31 -0.31
N TYR A 58 -18.03 -3.95 -0.81
CA TYR A 58 -17.95 -4.68 -2.08
C TYR A 58 -17.52 -3.74 -3.21
N GLY A 59 -16.59 -4.20 -4.04
CA GLY A 59 -16.14 -3.47 -5.23
C GLY A 59 -14.91 -2.59 -5.03
N ALA A 60 -14.15 -2.76 -3.93
CA ALA A 60 -12.94 -2.01 -3.69
C ALA A 60 -11.89 -2.19 -4.80
N VAL A 61 -11.85 -3.38 -5.42
CA VAL A 61 -11.02 -3.67 -6.59
C VAL A 61 -11.73 -3.28 -7.88
N ALA A 62 -13.02 -3.60 -8.01
CA ALA A 62 -13.83 -3.27 -9.19
C ALA A 62 -13.85 -1.76 -9.52
N ASP A 63 -13.91 -0.90 -8.50
CA ASP A 63 -13.95 0.55 -8.64
C ASP A 63 -12.56 1.19 -8.85
N GLU A 64 -11.50 0.38 -9.01
CA GLU A 64 -10.09 0.79 -9.17
C GLU A 64 -9.53 1.59 -7.98
N HIS A 65 -10.28 1.72 -6.88
CA HIS A 65 -9.86 2.49 -5.72
C HIS A 65 -8.65 1.84 -5.02
N LEU A 66 -8.76 0.56 -4.66
CA LEU A 66 -7.68 -0.16 -4.00
C LEU A 66 -6.44 -0.30 -4.91
N PRO A 67 -6.55 -0.74 -6.17
CA PRO A 67 -5.41 -0.78 -7.10
C PRO A 67 -4.68 0.56 -7.25
N ALA A 68 -5.39 1.68 -7.33
CA ALA A 68 -4.78 3.00 -7.44
C ALA A 68 -3.98 3.37 -6.18
N VAL A 69 -4.54 3.10 -4.99
CA VAL A 69 -3.87 3.36 -3.71
C VAL A 69 -2.61 2.50 -3.57
N LEU A 70 -2.70 1.20 -3.86
CA LEU A 70 -1.56 0.27 -3.77
C LEU A 70 -0.40 0.71 -4.68
N ARG A 71 -0.68 1.13 -5.92
CA ARG A 71 0.33 1.66 -6.85
C ARG A 71 0.95 2.97 -6.39
N ALA A 72 0.15 3.84 -5.78
CA ALA A 72 0.64 5.14 -5.33
C ALA A 72 1.64 5.00 -4.17
N VAL A 73 1.40 4.06 -3.25
CA VAL A 73 2.24 3.87 -2.05
C VAL A 73 3.37 2.86 -2.23
N ALA A 74 3.21 1.91 -3.15
CA ALA A 74 4.19 0.86 -3.42
C ALA A 74 4.33 0.59 -4.93
N PRO A 75 4.83 1.57 -5.72
CA PRO A 75 4.96 1.45 -7.17
C PRO A 75 6.00 0.40 -7.61
N GLY A 76 6.92 -0.01 -6.74
CA GLY A 76 7.89 -1.07 -7.00
C GLY A 76 7.41 -2.46 -6.56
N ALA A 77 6.23 -2.57 -5.96
CA ALA A 77 5.68 -3.85 -5.51
C ALA A 77 5.06 -4.67 -6.64
N THR A 78 5.00 -5.99 -6.44
CA THR A 78 4.20 -6.91 -7.27
C THR A 78 3.12 -7.54 -6.38
N TRP A 79 1.87 -7.46 -6.81
CA TRP A 79 0.73 -7.89 -6.00
C TRP A 79 -0.48 -8.34 -6.83
N LEU A 80 -1.35 -9.10 -6.16
CA LEU A 80 -2.71 -9.47 -6.59
C LEU A 80 -3.68 -8.90 -5.55
N ALA A 81 -4.73 -8.23 -6.00
CA ALA A 81 -5.86 -7.81 -5.16
C ALA A 81 -7.15 -8.34 -5.79
N TRP A 82 -8.11 -8.77 -4.99
CA TRP A 82 -9.41 -9.22 -5.48
C TRP A 82 -10.54 -8.94 -4.50
N ASP A 83 -11.74 -8.73 -5.04
CA ASP A 83 -12.99 -8.70 -4.27
C ASP A 83 -13.51 -10.13 -4.07
N ASP A 84 -14.01 -10.46 -2.88
CA ASP A 84 -14.73 -11.72 -2.65
C ASP A 84 -16.10 -11.63 -3.37
N PRO A 85 -16.42 -12.54 -4.31
CA PRO A 85 -17.69 -12.54 -4.99
C PRO A 85 -18.87 -12.68 -4.03
N HIS A 86 -19.94 -11.95 -4.33
CA HIS A 86 -21.25 -12.28 -3.78
C HIS A 86 -21.72 -13.66 -4.30
N GLU A 87 -22.58 -14.34 -3.53
CA GLU A 87 -23.06 -15.67 -3.88
C GLU A 87 -23.65 -15.71 -5.30
N GLY A 88 -23.12 -16.62 -6.14
CA GLY A 88 -23.55 -16.79 -7.53
C GLY A 88 -22.97 -15.78 -8.53
N CYS A 89 -22.08 -14.89 -8.10
CA CYS A 89 -21.39 -13.91 -8.94
C CYS A 89 -19.88 -14.20 -9.02
N LEU A 90 -19.19 -13.56 -9.97
CA LEU A 90 -17.74 -13.45 -9.99
C LEU A 90 -17.30 -12.14 -9.33
N GLY A 91 -16.12 -12.15 -8.74
CA GLY A 91 -15.46 -10.97 -8.19
C GLY A 91 -14.64 -10.25 -9.26
N ALA A 92 -13.98 -9.17 -8.86
CA ALA A 92 -13.00 -8.47 -9.68
C ALA A 92 -11.60 -8.68 -9.10
N ALA A 93 -10.63 -8.93 -9.97
CA ALA A 93 -9.22 -9.03 -9.61
C ALA A 93 -8.40 -7.98 -10.37
N ALA A 94 -7.37 -7.48 -9.70
CA ALA A 94 -6.34 -6.63 -10.25
C ALA A 94 -4.96 -7.24 -9.95
N LEU A 95 -4.15 -7.35 -10.99
CA LEU A 95 -2.77 -7.82 -10.93
C LEU A 95 -1.84 -6.66 -11.28
N TYR A 96 -0.76 -6.47 -10.54
CA TYR A 96 0.21 -5.43 -10.80
C TYR A 96 1.64 -5.93 -10.70
N ALA A 97 2.48 -5.48 -11.64
CA ALA A 97 3.92 -5.50 -11.52
C ALA A 97 4.50 -4.22 -12.15
N PRO A 98 5.61 -3.66 -11.65
CA PRO A 98 6.07 -2.32 -12.03
C PRO A 98 6.35 -2.14 -13.53
N ASP A 99 6.92 -3.17 -14.15
CA ASP A 99 7.29 -3.24 -15.57
C ASP A 99 6.15 -3.70 -16.49
N LEU A 100 5.08 -4.30 -15.93
CA LEU A 100 3.94 -4.79 -16.71
C LEU A 100 2.73 -3.85 -16.64
N GLY A 101 2.63 -3.02 -15.60
CA GLY A 101 1.45 -2.21 -15.33
C GLY A 101 0.35 -3.02 -14.64
N VAL A 102 -0.90 -2.56 -14.77
CA VAL A 102 -2.07 -3.21 -14.17
C VAL A 102 -2.81 -4.04 -15.22
N TRP A 103 -3.22 -5.23 -14.82
CA TRP A 103 -4.22 -6.02 -15.52
C TRP A 103 -5.43 -6.23 -14.61
N THR A 104 -6.65 -6.22 -15.17
CA THR A 104 -7.88 -6.49 -14.42
C THR A 104 -8.74 -7.54 -15.12
N GLY A 105 -9.52 -8.28 -14.35
CA GLY A 105 -10.46 -9.27 -14.86
C GLY A 105 -11.36 -9.86 -13.78
N GLU A 106 -12.16 -10.85 -14.16
CA GLU A 106 -13.07 -11.54 -13.24
C GLU A 106 -12.32 -12.62 -12.45
N CYS A 107 -12.75 -12.90 -11.22
CA CYS A 107 -12.16 -13.94 -10.38
C CYS A 107 -13.19 -14.69 -9.52
N ASP A 108 -12.78 -15.82 -8.94
CA ASP A 108 -13.51 -16.47 -7.86
C ASP A 108 -13.11 -15.94 -6.47
N SER A 109 -13.62 -16.56 -5.40
CA SER A 109 -13.35 -16.15 -4.01
C SER A 109 -11.93 -16.39 -3.53
N SER A 110 -11.15 -17.19 -4.24
CA SER A 110 -9.72 -17.39 -3.97
C SER A 110 -8.85 -16.41 -4.77
N GLY A 111 -9.46 -15.54 -5.59
CA GLY A 111 -8.74 -14.66 -6.51
C GLY A 111 -8.25 -15.37 -7.78
N GLU A 112 -8.69 -16.60 -8.04
CA GLU A 112 -8.37 -17.31 -9.28
C GLU A 112 -9.09 -16.66 -10.45
N ILE A 113 -8.34 -16.35 -11.51
CA ILE A 113 -8.83 -15.56 -12.64
C ILE A 113 -9.72 -16.40 -13.54
N TYR A 114 -10.91 -15.87 -13.85
CA TYR A 114 -11.83 -16.44 -14.82
C TYR A 114 -11.83 -15.63 -16.12
N VAL A 115 -11.60 -16.31 -17.24
CA VAL A 115 -11.64 -15.71 -18.58
C VAL A 115 -12.67 -16.48 -19.42
N PRO A 116 -13.77 -15.84 -19.85
CA PRO A 116 -14.73 -16.49 -20.74
C PRO A 116 -14.05 -16.94 -22.04
N ALA A 117 -14.35 -18.16 -22.50
CA ALA A 117 -13.78 -18.69 -23.75
C ALA A 117 -14.03 -17.76 -24.97
N ALA A 118 -15.13 -17.03 -24.97
CA ALA A 118 -15.46 -16.05 -26.01
C ALA A 118 -14.56 -14.80 -26.02
N ALA A 119 -13.87 -14.51 -24.91
CA ALA A 119 -12.90 -13.42 -24.83
C ALA A 119 -11.52 -13.84 -25.36
N LEU A 120 -11.26 -15.14 -25.52
CA LEU A 120 -9.96 -15.63 -25.97
C LEU A 120 -9.72 -15.26 -27.44
N PRO A 121 -8.51 -14.78 -27.80
CA PRO A 121 -8.18 -14.49 -29.18
C PRO A 121 -8.27 -15.75 -30.06
N GLY A 122 -8.77 -15.59 -31.28
CA GLY A 122 -8.81 -16.65 -32.28
C GLY A 122 -7.41 -17.13 -32.69
N PRO A 123 -7.28 -18.36 -33.22
CA PRO A 123 -5.98 -18.92 -33.62
C PRO A 123 -5.17 -18.04 -34.57
N GLU A 124 -5.83 -17.35 -35.51
CA GLU A 124 -5.22 -16.41 -36.44
C GLU A 124 -4.58 -15.20 -35.75
N VAL A 125 -5.20 -14.68 -34.68
CA VAL A 125 -4.63 -13.59 -33.87
C VAL A 125 -3.42 -14.10 -33.10
N LEU A 126 -3.53 -15.28 -32.49
CA LEU A 126 -2.44 -15.87 -31.70
C LEU A 126 -1.22 -16.25 -32.55
N GLN A 127 -1.43 -16.64 -33.81
CA GLN A 127 -0.33 -16.90 -34.74
C GLN A 127 0.44 -15.62 -35.12
N ALA A 128 -0.27 -14.50 -35.26
CA ALA A 128 0.32 -13.21 -35.58
C ALA A 128 0.93 -12.52 -34.35
N ASP A 129 0.29 -12.66 -33.20
CA ASP A 129 0.70 -12.08 -31.92
C ASP A 129 0.40 -13.04 -30.75
N PRO A 130 1.37 -13.88 -30.37
CA PRO A 130 1.24 -14.77 -29.22
C PRO A 130 1.03 -14.01 -27.88
N SER A 131 1.41 -12.74 -27.80
CA SER A 131 1.26 -11.93 -26.58
C SER A 131 -0.18 -11.47 -26.33
N ALA A 132 -1.04 -11.51 -27.35
CA ALA A 132 -2.45 -11.19 -27.24
C ALA A 132 -3.18 -12.08 -26.22
N LEU A 133 -2.77 -13.36 -26.09
CA LEU A 133 -3.33 -14.25 -25.07
C LEU A 133 -3.02 -13.73 -23.66
N ALA A 134 -1.78 -13.33 -23.41
CA ALA A 134 -1.36 -12.83 -22.12
C ALA A 134 -2.04 -11.51 -21.73
N ALA A 135 -2.29 -10.63 -22.72
CA ALA A 135 -3.02 -9.39 -22.51
C ALA A 135 -4.47 -9.63 -22.10
N VAL A 136 -5.14 -10.62 -22.70
CA VAL A 136 -6.53 -10.96 -22.36
C VAL A 136 -6.63 -11.71 -21.04
N THR A 137 -5.66 -12.57 -20.73
CA THR A 137 -5.77 -13.52 -19.60
C THR A 137 -5.07 -13.05 -18.34
N GLY A 138 -4.22 -12.02 -18.42
CA GLY A 138 -3.36 -11.62 -17.31
C GLY A 138 -2.26 -12.66 -17.00
N LEU A 139 -2.09 -13.67 -17.86
CA LEU A 139 -1.22 -14.83 -17.60
C LEU A 139 0.23 -14.43 -17.29
N THR A 140 0.75 -13.37 -17.91
CA THR A 140 2.11 -12.87 -17.61
C THR A 140 2.24 -12.44 -16.16
N TRP A 141 1.24 -11.73 -15.62
CA TRP A 141 1.23 -11.29 -14.22
C TRP A 141 1.04 -12.47 -13.28
N GLN A 142 0.06 -13.34 -13.57
CA GLN A 142 -0.21 -14.52 -12.75
C GLN A 142 1.02 -15.41 -12.63
N ASN A 143 1.70 -15.68 -13.75
CA ASN A 143 2.92 -16.48 -13.76
C ASN A 143 4.02 -15.86 -12.88
N ARG A 144 4.21 -14.53 -12.94
CA ARG A 144 5.17 -13.86 -12.06
C ARG A 144 4.77 -14.02 -10.59
N ILE A 145 3.51 -13.76 -10.25
CA ILE A 145 3.03 -13.83 -8.86
C ILE A 145 3.16 -15.25 -8.31
N VAL A 146 2.69 -16.25 -9.06
CA VAL A 146 2.78 -17.67 -8.69
C VAL A 146 4.24 -18.12 -8.57
N ALA A 147 5.12 -17.69 -9.46
CA ALA A 147 6.54 -18.01 -9.38
C ALA A 147 7.17 -17.46 -8.09
N ARG A 148 6.95 -16.17 -7.79
CA ARG A 148 7.49 -15.53 -6.58
C ARG A 148 6.89 -16.12 -5.31
N HIS A 149 5.59 -16.40 -5.31
CA HIS A 149 4.94 -17.09 -4.20
C HIS A 149 5.57 -18.46 -3.92
N ARG A 150 5.84 -19.26 -4.96
CA ARG A 150 6.54 -20.56 -4.82
C ARG A 150 7.96 -20.41 -4.30
N GLU A 151 8.70 -19.40 -4.77
CA GLU A 151 10.05 -19.10 -4.28
C GLU A 151 10.06 -18.74 -2.80
N LEU A 152 9.11 -17.92 -2.35
CA LEU A 152 8.93 -17.54 -0.95
C LEU A 152 8.56 -18.75 -0.09
N ALA A 153 7.59 -19.56 -0.53
CA ALA A 153 7.15 -20.76 0.18
C ALA A 153 8.25 -21.84 0.29
N ALA A 154 9.18 -21.89 -0.67
CA ALA A 154 10.33 -22.79 -0.62
C ALA A 154 11.49 -22.26 0.24
N GLY A 155 11.45 -20.98 0.63
CA GLY A 155 12.46 -20.33 1.45
C GLY A 155 12.33 -20.66 2.94
N PRO A 156 13.29 -20.21 3.78
CA PRO A 156 13.14 -20.27 5.23
C PRO A 156 11.94 -19.42 5.70
N PRO A 157 11.35 -19.67 6.89
CA PRO A 157 10.18 -18.91 7.38
C PRO A 157 10.38 -17.37 7.48
N ALA A 158 11.63 -16.91 7.55
CA ALA A 158 11.96 -15.48 7.52
C ALA A 158 12.08 -14.91 6.09
N ALA A 159 12.15 -15.76 5.06
CA ALA A 159 12.12 -15.34 3.67
C ALA A 159 10.73 -14.80 3.34
N GLY A 160 10.66 -13.52 3.01
CA GLY A 160 9.41 -12.82 2.76
C GLY A 160 9.01 -11.85 3.87
N PHE A 161 9.68 -11.82 5.03
CA PHE A 161 9.41 -10.76 6.00
C PHE A 161 10.13 -9.45 5.62
N VAL A 162 9.35 -8.41 5.33
CA VAL A 162 9.85 -7.06 5.06
C VAL A 162 9.52 -6.16 6.25
N PRO A 163 10.51 -5.70 7.03
CA PRO A 163 10.26 -4.91 8.22
C PRO A 163 9.70 -3.53 7.87
N VAL A 164 8.87 -2.99 8.77
CA VAL A 164 8.34 -1.62 8.66
C VAL A 164 8.90 -0.75 9.77
N CYS A 165 9.18 0.52 9.47
CA CYS A 165 9.46 1.53 10.47
C CYS A 165 8.19 1.87 11.27
N ALA A 166 8.33 2.00 12.59
CA ALA A 166 7.27 2.60 13.40
C ALA A 166 7.10 4.09 13.00
N PRO A 167 5.85 4.58 12.94
CA PRO A 167 5.61 5.99 12.68
C PRO A 167 6.14 6.84 13.83
N VAL A 168 6.63 8.04 13.52
CA VAL A 168 7.04 9.04 14.51
C VAL A 168 6.04 10.20 14.52
N GLU A 169 5.85 10.80 15.68
CA GLU A 169 4.95 11.95 15.82
C GLU A 169 5.69 13.25 15.50
N ALA A 170 4.98 14.15 14.83
CA ALA A 170 5.44 15.50 14.56
C ALA A 170 4.39 16.51 15.03
N GLU A 171 4.85 17.54 15.74
CA GLU A 171 4.03 18.61 16.31
C GLU A 171 4.27 19.92 15.58
N TRP A 172 3.23 20.51 15.00
CA TRP A 172 3.31 21.81 14.34
C TRP A 172 2.78 22.93 15.23
N ASP A 173 3.68 23.79 15.71
CA ASP A 173 3.40 25.08 16.34
C ASP A 173 3.21 26.15 15.24
N ARG A 174 1.96 26.36 14.83
CA ARG A 174 1.62 27.27 13.72
C ARG A 174 2.08 28.72 13.95
N PRO A 175 1.89 29.33 15.12
CA PRO A 175 2.39 30.68 15.40
C PRO A 175 3.87 30.89 15.07
N SER A 176 4.72 29.93 15.43
CA SER A 176 6.16 30.02 15.20
C SER A 176 6.60 29.44 13.85
N GLY A 177 5.76 28.62 13.22
CA GLY A 177 6.11 27.90 11.99
C GLY A 177 7.06 26.73 12.24
N LEU A 178 7.17 26.25 13.48
CA LEU A 178 8.07 25.16 13.85
C LEU A 178 7.33 23.83 13.88
N ILE A 179 7.85 22.84 13.17
CA ILE A 179 7.42 21.45 13.24
C ILE A 179 8.48 20.68 14.02
N TYR A 180 8.14 20.23 15.22
CA TYR A 180 8.97 19.38 16.06
C TYR A 180 8.73 17.92 15.69
N ILE A 181 9.78 17.13 15.51
CA ILE A 181 9.70 15.72 15.16
C ILE A 181 10.42 14.94 16.24
N ASP A 182 9.69 14.19 17.05
CA ASP A 182 10.29 13.39 18.12
C ASP A 182 10.65 11.99 17.60
N ASP A 183 11.80 11.91 16.93
CA ASP A 183 12.35 10.63 16.46
C ASP A 183 13.08 9.92 17.62
N PRO A 184 12.63 8.73 18.06
CA PRO A 184 13.27 8.00 19.16
C PRO A 184 14.70 7.54 18.85
N VAL A 185 15.11 7.53 17.59
CA VAL A 185 16.44 7.08 17.15
C VAL A 185 17.36 8.27 16.83
N ALA A 186 16.85 9.36 16.27
CA ALA A 186 17.66 10.54 15.91
C ALA A 186 17.52 11.73 16.89
N GLY A 187 16.62 11.65 17.86
CA GLY A 187 16.25 12.75 18.75
C GLY A 187 15.33 13.77 18.07
N THR A 188 14.95 14.80 18.83
CA THR A 188 14.06 15.86 18.35
C THR A 188 14.68 16.64 17.19
N GLN A 189 14.00 16.68 16.06
CA GLN A 189 14.35 17.48 14.89
C GLN A 189 13.35 18.62 14.70
N ILE A 190 13.78 19.69 14.03
CA ILE A 190 12.94 20.86 13.77
C ILE A 190 12.91 21.13 12.26
N VAL A 191 11.71 21.18 11.71
CA VAL A 191 11.45 21.58 10.33
C VAL A 191 10.69 22.90 10.34
N HIS A 192 11.06 23.81 9.45
CA HIS A 192 10.41 25.12 9.32
C HIS A 192 9.32 25.08 8.25
N ALA A 193 8.10 25.42 8.63
CA ALA A 193 6.98 25.73 7.75
C ALA A 193 6.58 27.20 7.92
N PRO A 194 5.88 27.82 6.96
CA PRO A 194 5.41 29.19 7.12
C PRO A 194 4.51 29.35 8.35
N PRO A 195 4.66 30.44 9.12
CA PRO A 195 3.83 30.68 10.29
C PRO A 195 2.38 30.93 9.89
N GLY A 196 1.48 30.67 10.84
CA GLY A 196 0.04 30.76 10.65
C GLY A 196 -0.70 31.16 11.92
N PRO A 197 -2.04 31.31 11.85
CA PRO A 197 -2.84 31.69 13.01
C PRO A 197 -2.76 30.64 14.12
N ALA A 198 -2.79 31.07 15.39
CA ALA A 198 -2.72 30.16 16.54
C ALA A 198 -3.91 29.20 16.63
N LEU A 199 -5.11 29.67 16.26
CA LEU A 199 -6.38 28.93 16.42
C LEU A 199 -7.10 28.75 15.07
N GLY A 200 -8.14 27.90 15.05
CA GLY A 200 -8.94 27.60 13.86
C GLY A 200 -8.46 26.37 13.07
N HIS A 201 -9.25 25.97 12.07
CA HIS A 201 -8.92 24.85 11.19
C HIS A 201 -7.65 25.12 10.40
N ILE A 202 -6.89 24.06 10.09
CA ILE A 202 -5.82 24.12 9.11
C ILE A 202 -6.47 24.16 7.73
N SER A 203 -6.17 25.21 6.95
CA SER A 203 -6.58 25.26 5.56
C SER A 203 -5.77 24.28 4.73
N GLU A 204 -6.37 23.71 3.68
CA GLU A 204 -5.69 22.77 2.77
C GLU A 204 -4.38 23.33 2.18
N PRO A 205 -4.28 24.63 1.78
CA PRO A 205 -3.00 25.21 1.36
C PRO A 205 -1.94 25.22 2.47
N ALA A 206 -2.33 25.48 3.72
CA ALA A 206 -1.40 25.49 4.85
C ALA A 206 -0.90 24.06 5.16
N ALA A 207 -1.80 23.07 5.15
CA ALA A 207 -1.43 21.65 5.30
C ALA A 207 -0.46 21.20 4.19
N ARG A 208 -0.74 21.55 2.93
CA ARG A 208 0.15 21.24 1.78
C ARG A 208 1.53 21.88 1.93
N THR A 209 1.59 23.10 2.46
CA THR A 209 2.87 23.80 2.62
C THR A 209 3.72 23.18 3.73
N ALA A 210 3.10 22.83 4.87
CA ALA A 210 3.76 22.06 5.92
C ALA A 210 4.24 20.69 5.42
N ALA A 211 3.42 20.03 4.60
CA ALA A 211 3.78 18.76 3.99
C ALA A 211 4.96 18.86 3.03
N ALA A 212 5.00 19.91 2.21
CA ALA A 212 6.12 20.18 1.33
C ALA A 212 7.41 20.47 2.11
N ALA A 213 7.34 21.18 3.24
CA ALA A 213 8.50 21.43 4.10
C ALA A 213 9.07 20.12 4.69
N LEU A 214 8.20 19.24 5.16
CA LEU A 214 8.59 17.91 5.64
C LEU A 214 9.22 17.06 4.53
N ALA A 215 8.61 17.03 3.34
CA ALA A 215 9.15 16.33 2.18
C ALA A 215 10.53 16.85 1.77
N GLN A 216 10.75 18.16 1.80
CA GLN A 216 12.06 18.78 1.54
C GLN A 216 13.11 18.38 2.59
N ALA A 217 12.68 18.18 3.84
CA ALA A 217 13.53 17.66 4.92
C ALA A 217 13.71 16.14 4.87
N GLY A 218 13.19 15.46 3.84
CA GLY A 218 13.30 14.01 3.67
C GLY A 218 12.26 13.20 4.47
N TRP A 219 11.31 13.85 5.14
CA TRP A 219 10.24 13.18 5.87
C TRP A 219 9.03 12.96 4.98
N GLN A 220 8.46 11.77 5.08
CA GLN A 220 7.21 11.47 4.39
C GLN A 220 6.07 11.53 5.39
N LEU A 221 5.09 12.39 5.12
CA LEU A 221 3.86 12.41 5.89
C LEU A 221 3.10 11.12 5.68
N MET A 222 2.58 10.57 6.78
CA MET A 222 1.57 9.54 6.66
C MET A 222 0.34 10.13 5.96
N PRO A 223 -0.16 9.50 4.89
CA PRO A 223 -1.47 9.81 4.35
C PRO A 223 -2.51 9.26 5.34
N THR A 224 -2.72 9.95 6.46
CA THR A 224 -3.48 9.43 7.62
C THR A 224 -4.88 8.89 7.26
N ALA A 225 -5.08 7.58 7.31
CA ALA A 225 -6.34 6.87 7.46
C ALA A 225 -7.51 7.38 6.60
N ILE A 226 -7.41 7.13 5.28
CA ILE A 226 -8.43 7.19 4.21
C ILE A 226 -9.20 8.52 4.00
N SER A 227 -9.42 9.37 5.00
CA SER A 227 -10.14 10.64 4.81
C SER A 227 -10.00 11.54 6.03
N GLY A 228 -8.87 12.23 6.15
CA GLY A 228 -8.67 13.25 7.16
C GLY A 228 -7.52 14.19 6.79
N PRO A 229 -7.55 15.46 7.22
CA PRO A 229 -6.38 16.31 7.12
C PRO A 229 -5.22 15.64 7.89
N PRO A 230 -3.98 15.65 7.35
CA PRO A 230 -2.82 14.95 7.94
C PRO A 230 -2.45 15.45 9.35
N TRP A 231 -3.08 16.52 9.78
CA TRP A 231 -2.83 17.22 11.02
C TRP A 231 -4.09 17.19 11.89
N GLN A 232 -4.01 16.53 13.03
CA GLN A 232 -5.07 16.55 14.05
C GLN A 232 -4.74 17.58 15.14
N ARG A 233 -5.76 18.19 15.74
CA ARG A 233 -5.56 19.26 16.73
C ARG A 233 -5.16 18.67 18.09
N ALA A 234 -3.98 19.02 18.58
CA ALA A 234 -3.54 18.75 19.95
C ALA A 234 -3.66 20.04 20.79
N GLY A 235 -4.86 20.29 21.33
CA GLY A 235 -5.05 21.40 22.27
C GLY A 235 -4.79 22.81 21.70
N HIS A 236 -4.07 23.64 22.46
CA HIS A 236 -4.16 25.12 22.43
C HIS A 236 -3.39 25.86 21.32
N ALA A 237 -2.73 25.20 20.37
CA ALA A 237 -2.23 25.80 19.11
C ALA A 237 -1.56 24.75 18.20
N THR A 238 -1.15 23.62 18.79
CA THR A 238 -0.35 22.58 18.16
C THR A 238 -1.21 21.59 17.40
N HIS A 239 -0.70 21.10 16.27
CA HIS A 239 -1.30 19.99 15.55
C HIS A 239 -0.30 18.85 15.44
N VAL A 240 -0.78 17.61 15.41
CA VAL A 240 0.06 16.42 15.34
C VAL A 240 -0.17 15.72 14.01
N ALA A 241 0.92 15.27 13.39
CA ALA A 241 0.93 14.37 12.25
C ALA A 241 1.84 13.18 12.55
N GLN A 242 1.57 12.05 11.90
CA GLN A 242 2.49 10.93 11.91
C GLN A 242 3.36 10.99 10.64
N LEU A 243 4.65 10.69 10.81
CA LEU A 243 5.65 10.72 9.74
C LEU A 243 6.37 9.38 9.63
N TYR A 244 6.90 9.11 8.44
CA TYR A 244 7.91 8.08 8.25
C TYR A 244 9.30 8.67 8.13
N ARG A 245 10.21 7.95 8.77
CA ARG A 245 11.64 8.14 8.63
C ARG A 245 12.07 8.01 7.16
N PRO A 246 12.94 8.89 6.65
CA PRO A 246 13.62 8.66 5.38
C PRO A 246 14.34 7.31 5.43
N ALA A 247 14.10 6.43 4.45
CA ALA A 247 14.88 5.20 4.33
C ALA A 247 16.37 5.57 4.40
N PRO A 248 17.21 4.82 5.15
CA PRO A 248 18.64 5.08 5.17
C PRO A 248 19.14 5.04 3.74
N GLN A 249 19.59 6.18 3.23
CA GLN A 249 20.16 6.26 1.90
C GLN A 249 21.33 5.26 1.86
N PRO A 250 21.35 4.29 0.93
CA PRO A 250 22.50 3.42 0.81
C PRO A 250 23.73 4.32 0.66
N ALA A 251 24.75 4.06 1.48
CA ALA A 251 25.99 4.83 1.41
C ALA A 251 26.45 4.82 -0.06
N PRO A 252 26.83 5.98 -0.63
CA PRO A 252 27.33 6.01 -2.00
C PRO A 252 28.46 5.00 -2.10
N ALA A 253 28.39 4.15 -3.12
CA ALA A 253 29.43 3.16 -3.38
C ALA A 253 30.78 3.90 -3.39
N ALA A 254 31.68 3.50 -2.51
CA ALA A 254 33.01 4.08 -2.46
C ALA A 254 33.64 3.90 -3.85
N THR A 255 33.89 5.01 -4.54
CA THR A 255 34.60 5.06 -5.83
C THR A 255 36.08 4.75 -5.66
#